data_AF-D0N938-F1
#
_entry.id   AF-D0N938-F1
#
_cell.length_a   1.000
_cell.length_b   1.000
_cell.length_c   1.000
_cell.angle_alpha   90.00
_cell.angle_beta   90.00
_cell.angle_gamma   90.00
#
_symmetry.space_group_name_H-M   'P 1'
#
loop_
_entity.id
_entity.type
_entity.pdbx_description
1 polymer ?
#
loop_
_entity_poly.entity_id
_entity_poly.type
_entity_poly.pdbx_seq_one_letter_code
_entity_poly.pdbx_strand_id
1 'polypeptide(L)'
;MTSTATHPRAALAVLTDTGLLLHITSFQTGLPYLLPRFAIRQRDLHMLEVLQRATQNPRLQNLPQLQFYGVRRCAIQYNSLQLLKWLHATRDKSPTMTDEPRLLGVAVTCYFDNVEIMEWLHSAPEGPHEAIDKITEVELCHAADFGNIRAIRWLHEHGCTVFSPLVMDTAATHGCLELLCTARR
;
A
#
# COMPACT_ATOMS: atom_id res chain seq x y z
N MET A 1 2.73 39.76 18.13
CA MET A 1 2.37 38.87 17.01
C MET A 1 1.89 37.56 17.62
N THR A 2 0.57 37.36 17.64
CA THR A 2 -0.10 36.28 18.34
C THR A 2 0.10 34.96 17.61
N SER A 3 0.80 34.04 18.28
CA SER A 3 0.95 32.64 17.89
C SER A 3 -0.42 31.97 17.81
N THR A 4 -0.86 31.62 16.60
CA THR A 4 -2.01 30.74 16.36
C THR A 4 -1.62 29.32 16.81
N ALA A 5 -1.78 29.04 18.09
CA ALA A 5 -1.74 27.69 18.61
C ALA A 5 -2.98 26.95 18.11
N THR A 6 -2.88 26.29 16.96
CA THR A 6 -3.86 25.29 16.53
C THR A 6 -3.88 24.18 17.58
N HIS A 7 -4.91 24.20 18.43
CA HIS A 7 -5.08 23.19 19.47
C HIS A 7 -5.27 21.81 18.82
N PRO A 8 -4.34 20.85 18.99
CA PRO A 8 -4.46 19.53 18.38
C PRO A 8 -5.73 18.78 18.83
N ARG A 9 -6.29 19.15 19.99
CA ARG A 9 -7.56 18.64 20.50
C ARG A 9 -8.78 19.06 19.68
N ALA A 10 -8.80 20.27 19.12
CA ALA A 10 -9.95 20.74 18.33
C ALA A 10 -9.97 20.07 16.96
N ALA A 11 -8.81 19.93 16.32
CA ALA A 11 -8.67 19.20 15.06
C ALA A 11 -9.03 17.72 15.24
N LEU A 12 -8.59 17.09 16.33
CA LEU A 12 -8.96 15.71 16.65
C LEU A 12 -10.48 15.58 16.91
N ALA A 13 -11.08 16.50 17.67
CA ALA A 13 -12.51 16.50 17.92
C ALA A 13 -13.32 16.58 16.62
N VAL A 14 -12.93 17.49 15.71
CA VAL A 14 -13.52 17.63 14.37
C VAL A 14 -13.34 16.37 13.52
N LEU A 15 -12.14 15.76 13.54
CA LEU A 15 -11.81 14.51 12.83
C LEU A 15 -12.37 13.24 13.49
N THR A 16 -13.03 13.36 14.64
CA THR A 16 -13.74 12.25 15.30
C THR A 16 -15.24 12.51 15.42
N ASP A 17 -15.71 13.68 15.01
CA ASP A 17 -17.13 14.01 15.01
C ASP A 17 -17.84 13.22 13.93
N THR A 18 -18.61 12.23 14.35
CA THR A 18 -19.35 11.33 13.46
C THR A 18 -20.33 12.07 12.57
N GLY A 19 -20.94 13.16 13.03
CA GLY A 19 -21.90 13.93 12.25
C GLY A 19 -21.22 14.72 11.13
N LEU A 20 -20.12 15.40 11.44
CA LEU A 20 -19.35 16.19 10.48
C LEU A 20 -18.65 15.30 9.46
N LEU A 21 -18.08 14.16 9.89
CA LEU A 21 -17.50 13.17 8.99
C LEU A 21 -18.53 12.61 8.03
N LEU A 22 -19.69 12.16 8.51
CA LEU A 22 -20.76 11.65 7.65
C LEU A 22 -21.22 12.71 6.64
N HIS A 23 -21.26 13.98 7.05
CA HIS A 23 -21.65 15.08 6.17
C HIS A 23 -20.60 15.37 5.08
N ILE A 24 -19.30 15.36 5.42
CA ILE A 24 -18.19 15.54 4.47
C ILE A 24 -18.07 14.33 3.53
N THR A 25 -18.27 13.12 4.03
CA THR A 25 -18.14 11.87 3.26
C THR A 25 -19.40 11.48 2.50
N SER A 26 -20.53 12.18 2.70
CA SER A 26 -21.82 11.90 2.04
C SER A 26 -21.74 11.94 0.50
N PHE A 27 -20.75 12.65 -0.06
CA PHE A 27 -20.48 12.71 -1.50
C PHE A 27 -19.70 11.51 -2.07
N GLN A 28 -19.22 10.58 -1.23
CA GLN A 28 -18.41 9.43 -1.65
C GLN A 28 -19.15 8.11 -1.40
N THR A 29 -20.17 7.86 -2.19
CA THR A 29 -20.99 6.65 -2.12
C THR A 29 -20.18 5.42 -2.58
N GLY A 30 -19.97 4.45 -1.68
CA GLY A 30 -19.69 3.05 -2.06
C GLY A 30 -18.43 2.38 -1.50
N LEU A 31 -17.52 3.09 -0.81
CA LEU A 31 -16.39 2.48 -0.10
C LEU A 31 -16.35 2.97 1.35
N PRO A 32 -16.08 2.11 2.36
CA PRO A 32 -15.90 2.58 3.73
C PRO A 32 -14.72 3.56 3.76
N TYR A 33 -15.01 4.84 4.05
CA TYR A 33 -13.99 5.88 4.11
C TYR A 33 -13.10 5.64 5.34
N LEU A 34 -11.99 4.95 5.10
CA LEU A 34 -10.96 4.72 6.12
C LEU A 34 -10.01 5.92 6.14
N LEU A 35 -10.04 6.69 7.23
CA LEU A 35 -9.16 7.84 7.43
C LEU A 35 -7.67 7.48 7.26
N PRO A 36 -7.18 6.31 7.71
CA PRO A 36 -5.79 5.92 7.46
C PRO A 36 -5.44 5.79 5.97
N ARG A 37 -6.34 5.21 5.15
CA ARG A 37 -6.10 5.09 3.70
C ARG A 37 -6.14 6.45 3.00
N PHE A 38 -6.98 7.36 3.48
CA PHE A 38 -6.99 8.74 3.00
C PHE A 38 -5.67 9.46 3.33
N ALA A 39 -5.17 9.31 4.56
CA ALA A 39 -3.90 9.89 4.98
C ALA A 39 -2.73 9.39 4.11
N ILE A 40 -2.72 8.09 3.74
CA ILE A 40 -1.75 7.53 2.78
C ILE A 40 -1.79 8.24 1.43
N ARG A 41 -2.99 8.43 0.88
CA ARG A 41 -3.17 9.11 -0.41
C ARG A 41 -2.66 10.54 -0.39
N GLN A 42 -2.86 11.25 0.73
CA GLN A 42 -2.36 12.61 0.95
C GLN A 42 -0.88 12.66 1.35
N ARG A 43 -0.25 11.50 1.56
CA ARG A 43 1.10 11.35 2.12
C ARG A 43 1.28 12.07 3.47
N ASP A 44 0.23 12.08 4.27
CA ASP A 44 0.19 12.77 5.57
C ASP A 44 0.56 11.80 6.70
N LEU A 45 1.85 11.75 7.02
CA LEU A 45 2.37 10.96 8.13
C LEU A 45 1.81 11.44 9.47
N HIS A 46 1.65 12.75 9.65
CA HIS A 46 1.17 13.31 10.92
C HIS A 46 -0.27 12.84 11.21
N MET A 47 -1.13 12.89 10.20
CA MET A 47 -2.49 12.36 10.31
C MET A 47 -2.47 10.86 10.66
N LEU A 48 -1.61 10.05 10.02
CA LEU A 48 -1.49 8.63 10.36
C LEU A 48 -1.09 8.39 11.82
N GLU A 49 -0.14 9.16 12.35
CA GLU A 49 0.25 9.03 13.75
C GLU A 49 -0.89 9.40 14.70
N VAL A 50 -1.64 10.46 14.37
CA VAL A 50 -2.80 10.91 15.16
C VAL A 50 -3.89 9.83 15.16
N LEU A 51 -4.19 9.26 13.99
CA LEU A 51 -5.18 8.18 13.85
C LEU A 51 -4.73 6.92 14.61
N GLN A 52 -3.45 6.55 14.55
CA GLN A 52 -2.91 5.42 15.31
C GLN A 52 -3.06 5.64 16.82
N ARG A 53 -2.72 6.83 17.32
CA ARG A 53 -2.94 7.19 18.74
C ARG A 53 -4.43 7.15 19.11
N ALA A 54 -5.33 7.57 18.21
CA ALA A 54 -6.77 7.49 18.45
C ALA A 54 -7.26 6.04 18.59
N THR A 55 -6.69 5.10 17.82
CA THR A 55 -7.05 3.66 17.93
C THR A 55 -6.65 3.02 19.26
N GLN A 56 -5.78 3.64 20.05
CA GLN A 56 -5.46 3.18 21.41
C GLN A 56 -6.60 3.43 22.42
N ASN A 57 -7.57 4.28 22.07
CA ASN A 57 -8.74 4.52 22.90
C ASN A 57 -9.82 3.46 22.60
N PRO A 58 -10.23 2.63 23.59
CA PRO A 58 -11.22 1.57 23.38
C PRO A 58 -12.58 2.07 22.85
N ARG A 59 -12.92 3.34 23.07
CA ARG A 59 -14.16 3.94 22.54
C ARG A 59 -14.06 4.26 21.06
N LEU A 60 -12.87 4.60 20.58
CA LEU A 60 -12.62 5.01 19.20
C LEU A 60 -12.17 3.83 18.33
N GLN A 61 -11.51 2.82 18.89
CA GLN A 61 -10.98 1.68 18.14
C GLN A 61 -12.05 0.90 17.36
N ASN A 62 -13.31 0.95 17.78
CA ASN A 62 -14.43 0.26 17.12
C ASN A 62 -15.04 1.08 15.97
N LEU A 63 -14.60 2.33 15.76
CA LEU A 63 -15.11 3.16 14.67
C LEU A 63 -14.63 2.58 13.34
N PRO A 64 -15.54 2.30 12.39
CA PRO A 64 -15.17 1.77 11.08
C PRO A 64 -14.15 2.64 10.34
N GLN A 65 -14.22 3.96 10.52
CA GLN A 65 -13.35 4.92 9.81
C GLN A 65 -11.91 4.94 10.33
N LEU A 66 -11.66 4.41 11.54
CA LEU A 66 -10.34 4.35 12.16
C LEU A 66 -9.65 2.99 11.99
N GLN A 67 -10.25 2.07 11.23
CA GLN A 67 -9.65 0.76 10.99
C GLN A 67 -8.40 0.88 10.12
N PHE A 68 -7.30 0.25 10.55
CA PHE A 68 -6.04 0.19 9.81
C PHE A 68 -5.96 -0.99 8.82
N TYR A 69 -7.08 -1.69 8.61
CA TYR A 69 -7.19 -2.74 7.60
C TYR A 69 -6.92 -2.21 6.18
N GLY A 70 -6.06 -2.90 5.44
CA GLY A 70 -5.70 -2.60 4.04
C GLY A 70 -4.81 -1.37 3.87
N VAL A 71 -4.26 -0.80 4.96
CA VAL A 71 -3.51 0.47 4.89
C VAL A 71 -2.12 0.26 4.31
N ARG A 72 -1.46 -0.88 4.59
CA ARG A 72 -0.16 -1.19 3.98
C ARG A 72 -0.31 -1.46 2.49
N ARG A 73 -1.30 -2.25 2.08
CA ARG A 73 -1.69 -2.41 0.66
C ARG A 73 -1.96 -1.06 -0.01
N CYS A 74 -2.65 -0.14 0.67
CA CYS A 74 -2.89 1.21 0.15
C CYS A 74 -1.59 2.00 -0.03
N ALA A 75 -0.61 1.86 0.87
CA ALA A 75 0.70 2.51 0.75
C ALA A 75 1.45 2.03 -0.50
N ILE A 76 1.36 0.74 -0.80
CA ILE A 76 1.94 0.13 -2.01
C ILE A 76 1.22 0.64 -3.27
N GLN A 77 -0.12 0.73 -3.24
CA GLN A 77 -0.92 1.26 -4.34
C GLN A 77 -0.61 2.71 -4.71
N TYR A 78 -0.05 3.50 -3.77
CA TYR A 78 0.37 4.89 -4.01
C TYR A 78 1.89 5.08 -4.04
N ASN A 79 2.64 3.97 -4.18
CA ASN A 79 4.10 3.92 -4.19
C ASN A 79 4.73 4.78 -3.08
N SER A 80 4.29 4.52 -1.83
CA SER A 80 4.73 5.26 -0.66
C SER A 80 5.59 4.40 0.25
N LEU A 81 6.84 4.16 -0.16
CA LEU A 81 7.81 3.37 0.61
C LEU A 81 8.01 3.92 2.02
N GLN A 82 8.12 5.24 2.18
CA GLN A 82 8.31 5.87 3.49
C GLN A 82 7.18 5.52 4.46
N LEU A 83 5.92 5.64 4.02
CA LEU A 83 4.77 5.35 4.87
C LEU A 83 4.61 3.85 5.09
N LEU A 84 4.94 3.02 4.10
CA LEU A 84 4.96 1.57 4.26
C LEU A 84 5.97 1.12 5.32
N LYS A 85 7.20 1.67 5.30
CA LYS A 85 8.21 1.42 6.34
C LYS A 85 7.71 1.85 7.72
N TRP A 86 7.10 3.03 7.83
CA TRP A 86 6.53 3.51 9.09
C TRP A 86 5.40 2.60 9.60
N LEU A 87 4.48 2.18 8.72
CA LEU A 87 3.41 1.25 9.07
C LEU A 87 3.95 -0.10 9.53
N HIS A 88 5.00 -0.62 8.88
CA HIS A 88 5.63 -1.88 9.27
C HIS A 88 6.33 -1.78 10.63
N ALA A 89 7.06 -0.69 10.88
CA ALA A 89 7.74 -0.44 12.14
C ALA A 89 6.77 -0.16 13.31
N THR A 90 5.53 0.21 13.02
CA THR A 90 4.50 0.54 14.02
C THR A 90 3.31 -0.41 14.00
N ARG A 91 3.44 -1.59 13.36
CA ARG A 91 2.35 -2.57 13.20
C ARG A 91 1.71 -2.99 14.52
N ASP A 92 2.50 -3.07 15.60
CA ASP A 92 2.04 -3.48 16.94
C ASP A 92 1.42 -2.32 17.74
N LYS A 93 1.42 -1.09 17.19
CA LYS A 93 0.92 0.12 17.86
C LYS A 93 -0.52 0.47 17.52
N SER A 94 -1.22 -0.31 16.71
CA SER A 94 -2.66 -0.13 16.48
C SER A 94 -3.38 -1.46 16.65
N PRO A 95 -4.37 -1.56 17.55
CA PRO A 95 -5.14 -2.80 17.73
C PRO A 95 -6.01 -3.13 16.52
N THR A 96 -6.22 -2.18 15.60
CA THR A 96 -7.01 -2.36 14.38
C THR A 96 -6.15 -2.66 13.15
N MET A 97 -4.81 -2.76 13.32
CA MET A 97 -3.90 -3.19 12.26
C MET A 97 -3.97 -4.71 12.13
N THR A 98 -4.35 -5.18 10.95
CA THR A 98 -4.35 -6.61 10.64
C THR A 98 -3.02 -7.02 10.02
N ASP A 99 -2.66 -8.28 10.21
CA ASP A 99 -1.61 -8.83 9.38
C ASP A 99 -2.07 -8.94 7.91
N GLU A 100 -1.21 -8.55 6.99
CA GLU A 100 -1.50 -8.42 5.57
C GLU A 100 -0.42 -9.20 4.82
N PRO A 101 -0.66 -10.48 4.50
CA PRO A 101 0.30 -11.27 3.76
C PRO A 101 0.31 -10.90 2.28
N ARG A 102 1.38 -11.30 1.58
CA ARG A 102 1.55 -11.18 0.13
C ARG A 102 1.57 -9.72 -0.35
N LEU A 103 2.26 -8.83 0.37
CA LEU A 103 2.45 -7.44 -0.05
C LEU A 103 3.33 -7.35 -1.30
N LEU A 104 4.26 -8.29 -1.51
CA LEU A 104 5.11 -8.32 -2.70
C LEU A 104 4.27 -8.53 -3.97
N GLY A 105 3.32 -9.46 -3.94
CA GLY A 105 2.37 -9.67 -5.04
C GLY A 105 1.55 -8.42 -5.34
N VAL A 106 1.13 -7.68 -4.32
CA VAL A 106 0.44 -6.39 -4.51
C VAL A 106 1.35 -5.37 -5.17
N ALA A 107 2.62 -5.28 -4.75
CA ALA A 107 3.59 -4.34 -5.33
C ALA A 107 3.82 -4.61 -6.81
N VAL A 108 3.91 -5.88 -7.20
CA VAL A 108 4.05 -6.35 -8.60
C VAL A 108 2.86 -5.92 -9.46
N THR A 109 1.63 -6.05 -8.96
CA THR A 109 0.40 -5.78 -9.75
C THR A 109 -0.08 -4.32 -9.69
N CYS A 110 0.68 -3.41 -9.07
CA CYS A 110 0.29 -2.00 -9.00
C CYS A 110 0.61 -1.27 -10.31
N TYR A 111 -0.13 -0.19 -10.57
CA TYR A 111 0.12 0.68 -11.70
C TYR A 111 1.44 1.46 -11.58
N PHE A 112 1.82 1.83 -10.35
CA PHE A 112 3.07 2.55 -10.12
C PHE A 112 4.28 1.62 -10.13
N ASP A 113 5.43 2.20 -10.44
CA ASP A 113 6.73 1.55 -10.39
C ASP A 113 7.18 1.35 -8.95
N ASN A 114 6.89 0.17 -8.41
CA ASN A 114 7.11 -0.21 -7.03
C ASN A 114 8.40 -1.01 -6.81
N VAL A 115 9.40 -0.96 -7.71
CA VAL A 115 10.62 -1.77 -7.56
C VAL A 115 11.35 -1.53 -6.24
N GLU A 116 11.41 -0.28 -5.74
CA GLU A 116 12.02 0.01 -4.44
C GLU A 116 11.23 -0.60 -3.27
N ILE A 117 9.90 -0.67 -3.40
CA ILE A 117 9.04 -1.37 -2.44
C ILE A 117 9.25 -2.88 -2.54
N MET A 118 9.38 -3.43 -3.74
CA MET A 118 9.64 -4.86 -3.96
C MET A 118 10.97 -5.28 -3.34
N GLU A 119 12.03 -4.49 -3.57
CA GLU A 119 13.34 -4.66 -2.93
C GLU A 119 13.20 -4.64 -1.40
N TRP A 120 12.51 -3.62 -0.86
CA TRP A 120 12.32 -3.52 0.58
C TRP A 120 11.50 -4.67 1.17
N LEU A 121 10.49 -5.16 0.46
CA LEU A 121 9.66 -6.28 0.91
C LEU A 121 10.42 -7.60 0.90
N HIS A 122 11.35 -7.79 -0.04
CA HIS A 122 12.03 -9.06 -0.27
C HIS A 122 13.38 -9.19 0.46
N SER A 123 14.24 -8.17 0.37
CA SER A 123 15.67 -8.30 0.71
C SER A 123 16.14 -7.34 1.81
N ALA A 124 15.39 -6.28 2.13
CA ALA A 124 15.86 -5.30 3.10
C ALA A 124 15.90 -5.87 4.53
N PRO A 125 17.00 -5.63 5.29
CA PRO A 125 17.16 -6.17 6.65
C PRO A 125 16.04 -5.79 7.62
N GLU A 126 15.46 -4.60 7.46
CA GLU A 126 14.34 -4.11 8.27
C GLU A 126 12.95 -4.46 7.69
N GLY A 127 12.93 -5.19 6.57
CA GLY A 127 11.74 -5.57 5.83
C GLY A 127 11.10 -6.89 6.29
N PRO A 128 9.94 -7.25 5.71
CA PRO A 128 9.24 -8.48 6.02
C PRO A 128 9.86 -9.75 5.41
N HIS A 129 10.84 -9.63 4.50
CA HIS A 129 11.50 -10.76 3.82
C HIS A 129 10.50 -11.70 3.12
N GLU A 130 9.58 -11.14 2.35
CA GLU A 130 8.62 -11.93 1.58
C GLU A 130 9.32 -12.71 0.47
N ALA A 131 8.94 -13.98 0.33
CA ALA A 131 9.54 -14.88 -0.64
C ALA A 131 8.92 -14.70 -2.04
N ILE A 132 9.79 -14.72 -3.06
CA ILE A 132 9.42 -14.53 -4.47
C ILE A 132 8.66 -15.74 -5.04
N ASP A 133 8.88 -16.93 -4.50
CA ASP A 133 8.19 -18.17 -4.89
C ASP A 133 6.66 -18.10 -4.69
N LYS A 134 6.17 -17.14 -3.89
CA LYS A 134 4.74 -16.88 -3.67
C LYS A 134 4.11 -16.02 -4.75
N ILE A 135 4.89 -15.47 -5.68
CA ILE A 135 4.36 -14.73 -6.84
C ILE A 135 3.70 -15.73 -7.78
N THR A 136 2.53 -15.34 -8.30
CA THR A 136 1.73 -16.17 -9.19
C THR A 136 1.82 -15.71 -10.63
N GLU A 137 1.51 -16.62 -11.56
CA GLU A 137 1.44 -16.32 -13.00
C GLU A 137 0.43 -15.20 -13.28
N VAL A 138 -0.72 -15.22 -12.57
CA VAL A 138 -1.76 -14.19 -12.69
C VAL A 138 -1.23 -12.80 -12.28
N GLU A 139 -0.43 -12.72 -11.21
CA GLU A 139 0.19 -11.44 -10.79
C GLU A 139 1.20 -10.95 -11.83
N LEU A 140 1.93 -11.87 -12.48
CA LEU A 140 2.88 -11.53 -13.53
C LEU A 140 2.19 -11.09 -14.82
N CYS A 141 1.09 -11.73 -15.21
CA CYS A 141 0.23 -11.30 -16.31
C CYS A 141 -0.33 -9.90 -16.06
N HIS A 142 -0.87 -9.62 -14.86
CA HIS A 142 -1.34 -8.28 -14.52
C HIS A 142 -0.23 -7.24 -14.57
N ALA A 143 0.97 -7.55 -14.09
CA ALA A 143 2.12 -6.66 -14.22
C ALA A 143 2.43 -6.36 -15.70
N ALA A 144 2.29 -7.35 -16.58
CA ALA A 144 2.48 -7.19 -18.01
C ALA A 144 1.37 -6.35 -18.65
N ASP A 145 0.10 -6.56 -18.25
CA ASP A 145 -1.05 -5.76 -18.69
C ASP A 145 -0.87 -4.27 -18.34
N PHE A 146 -0.33 -3.97 -17.15
CA PHE A 146 -0.04 -2.60 -16.71
C PHE A 146 1.24 -2.01 -17.30
N GLY A 147 2.00 -2.78 -18.09
CA GLY A 147 3.25 -2.32 -18.66
C GLY A 147 4.39 -2.19 -17.65
N ASN A 148 4.32 -2.91 -16.52
CA ASN A 148 5.24 -2.75 -15.39
C ASN A 148 6.56 -3.52 -15.61
N ILE A 149 7.26 -3.19 -16.70
CA ILE A 149 8.46 -3.88 -17.21
C ILE A 149 9.55 -3.97 -16.14
N ARG A 150 9.71 -2.93 -15.31
CA ARG A 150 10.72 -2.89 -14.25
C ARG A 150 10.44 -3.92 -13.15
N ALA A 151 9.18 -4.09 -12.75
CA ALA A 151 8.80 -5.11 -11.77
C ALA A 151 9.04 -6.52 -12.31
N ILE A 152 8.71 -6.76 -13.58
CA ILE A 152 8.92 -8.06 -14.23
C ILE A 152 10.42 -8.37 -14.39
N ARG A 153 11.23 -7.38 -14.78
CA ARG A 153 12.69 -7.51 -14.85
C ARG A 153 13.28 -7.82 -13.47
N TRP A 154 12.85 -7.10 -12.44
CA TRP A 154 13.28 -7.35 -11.06
C TRP A 154 12.96 -8.79 -10.64
N LEU A 155 11.76 -9.29 -10.95
CA LEU A 155 11.38 -10.68 -10.65
C LEU A 155 12.26 -11.69 -11.39
N HIS A 156 12.61 -11.42 -12.65
CA HIS A 156 13.50 -12.27 -13.42
C HIS A 156 14.92 -12.31 -12.83
N GLU A 157 15.48 -11.15 -12.47
CA GLU A 157 16.81 -11.01 -11.88
C GLU A 157 16.93 -11.70 -10.51
N HIS A 158 15.82 -11.78 -9.78
CA HIS A 158 15.74 -12.45 -8.48
C HIS A 158 15.25 -13.91 -8.57
N GLY A 159 15.27 -14.51 -9.76
CA GLY A 159 15.05 -15.95 -9.95
C GLY A 159 13.60 -16.41 -9.87
N CYS A 160 12.62 -15.52 -10.12
CA CYS A 160 11.22 -15.93 -10.24
C CYS A 160 11.06 -16.92 -11.41
N THR A 161 10.44 -18.07 -11.16
CA THR A 161 10.32 -19.17 -12.15
C THR A 161 8.97 -19.20 -12.86
N VAL A 162 8.10 -18.21 -12.61
CA VAL A 162 6.69 -18.24 -13.03
C VAL A 162 6.48 -17.65 -14.44
N PHE A 163 7.57 -17.49 -15.19
CA PHE A 163 7.53 -17.05 -16.58
C PHE A 163 7.02 -18.17 -17.47
N SER A 164 5.82 -17.99 -18.03
CA SER A 164 5.16 -18.94 -18.94
C SER A 164 4.93 -18.32 -20.32
N PRO A 165 4.59 -19.13 -21.33
CA PRO A 165 4.15 -18.61 -22.63
C PRO A 165 2.99 -17.62 -22.52
N LEU A 166 2.04 -17.84 -21.60
CA LEU A 166 0.91 -16.94 -21.37
C LEU A 166 1.38 -15.54 -20.96
N VAL A 167 2.31 -15.46 -20.01
CA VAL A 167 2.90 -14.18 -19.56
C VAL A 167 3.59 -13.45 -20.72
N MET A 168 4.30 -14.20 -21.57
CA MET A 168 5.00 -13.64 -22.73
C MET A 168 4.02 -13.11 -23.79
N ASP A 169 2.94 -13.84 -24.06
CA ASP A 169 1.88 -13.40 -24.98
C ASP A 169 1.17 -12.15 -24.45
N THR A 170 0.88 -12.10 -23.14
CA THR A 170 0.31 -10.92 -22.48
C THR A 170 1.24 -9.72 -22.58
N ALA A 171 2.53 -9.90 -22.31
CA ALA A 171 3.54 -8.86 -22.45
C ALA A 171 3.67 -8.36 -23.89
N ALA A 172 3.65 -9.27 -24.88
CA ALA A 172 3.70 -8.92 -26.29
C ALA A 172 2.48 -8.09 -26.73
N THR A 173 1.29 -8.47 -26.27
CA THR A 173 0.02 -7.78 -26.59
C THR A 173 0.00 -6.34 -26.06
N HIS A 174 0.62 -6.11 -24.90
CA HIS A 174 0.64 -4.79 -24.24
C HIS A 174 1.92 -3.99 -24.52
N GLY A 175 2.70 -4.38 -25.53
CA GLY A 175 3.86 -3.62 -25.99
C GLY A 175 5.12 -3.75 -25.11
N CYS A 176 5.15 -4.70 -24.17
CA CYS A 176 6.30 -5.02 -23.34
C CYS A 176 7.30 -5.94 -24.05
N LEU A 177 7.64 -5.63 -25.31
CA LEU A 177 8.52 -6.44 -26.15
C LEU A 177 9.95 -6.55 -25.59
N GLU A 178 10.38 -5.61 -24.73
CA GLU A 178 11.69 -5.69 -24.06
C GLU A 178 11.87 -6.97 -23.23
N LEU A 179 10.78 -7.52 -22.68
CA LEU A 179 10.82 -8.76 -21.89
C LEU A 179 11.11 -10.01 -22.74
N LEU A 180 10.73 -9.99 -24.03
CA LEU A 180 10.95 -11.11 -24.95
C LEU A 180 12.43 -11.22 -25.34
N CYS A 181 13.16 -10.11 -25.33
CA CYS A 181 14.59 -10.10 -25.65
C CYS A 181 15.44 -10.65 -24.49
N THR A 182 14.99 -10.52 -23.25
CA THR A 182 15.73 -10.99 -22.06
C THR A 182 15.58 -12.49 -21.79
N ALA A 183 14.52 -13.14 -22.28
CA ALA A 183 14.29 -14.59 -22.12
C ALA A 183 15.24 -15.49 -22.96
N ARG A 184 16.23 -14.91 -23.65
CA ARG A 184 17.09 -15.60 -24.62
C ARG A 184 18.58 -15.62 -24.24
N ARG A 185 18.94 -15.37 -22.98
CA ARG A 185 20.31 -15.48 -22.47
C ARG A 185 20.41 -16.43 -21.29
#